data_AF-A0A4Y2BBW6-F1
#
_entry.id   AF-A0A4Y2BBW6-F1
#
_cell.length_a   1.000
_cell.length_b   1.000
_cell.length_c   1.000
_cell.angle_alpha   90.00
_cell.angle_beta   90.00
_cell.angle_gamma   90.00
#
_symmetry.space_group_name_H-M   'P 1'
#
loop_
_entity.id
_entity.type
_entity.pdbx_description
1 polymer ?
#
loop_
_entity_poly.entity_id
_entity_poly.type
_entity_poly.pdbx_seq_one_letter_code
_entity_poly.pdbx_strand_id
1 'polypeptide(L)'
;TLAEVDCSKDAYDECETPAMFSFIPTNVSEYNRLCPQLPTYARCLKEFQDQCAKRIFASEEVYDGMHGTLSDVCEEGTFLNRGK
;
A
#
# COMPACT_ATOMS: atom_id res chain seq x y z
N THR A 1 -1.96 2.34 17.11
CA THR A 1 -1.51 0.96 16.85
C THR A 1 -2.48 0.38 15.84
N LEU A 2 -2.01 0.05 14.64
CA LEU A 2 -2.80 -0.72 13.67
C LEU A 2 -3.08 -2.10 14.28
N ALA A 3 -4.22 -2.70 13.96
CA ALA A 3 -4.66 -3.97 14.52
C ALA A 3 -3.62 -5.08 14.26
N GLU A 4 -3.53 -6.04 15.19
CA GLU A 4 -2.71 -7.24 15.01
C GLU A 4 -3.22 -8.02 13.79
N VAL A 5 -2.31 -8.46 12.91
CA VAL A 5 -2.68 -9.16 11.66
C VAL A 5 -3.02 -10.62 11.94
N ASP A 6 -4.05 -11.15 11.27
CA ASP A 6 -4.44 -12.56 11.41
C ASP A 6 -3.60 -13.48 10.50
N CYS A 7 -2.56 -14.10 11.07
CA CYS A 7 -1.68 -15.03 10.34
C CYS A 7 -2.36 -16.30 9.83
N SER A 8 -3.60 -16.61 10.26
CA SER A 8 -4.37 -17.75 9.75
C SER A 8 -4.96 -17.50 8.36
N LYS A 9 -5.03 -16.24 7.92
CA LYS A 9 -5.54 -15.86 6.60
C LYS A 9 -4.46 -15.83 5.52
N ASP A 10 -4.90 -15.70 4.27
CA ASP A 10 -4.05 -15.26 3.18
C ASP A 10 -3.76 -13.75 3.32
N ALA A 11 -2.55 -13.32 2.95
CA ALA A 11 -2.14 -11.93 3.08
C ALA A 11 -3.02 -10.99 2.23
N TYR A 12 -3.52 -11.48 1.09
CA TYR A 12 -4.38 -10.72 0.19
C TYR A 12 -5.84 -10.64 0.67
N ASP A 13 -6.25 -11.56 1.55
CA ASP A 13 -7.56 -11.52 2.21
C ASP A 13 -7.53 -10.65 3.48
N GLU A 14 -6.38 -10.59 4.17
CA GLU A 14 -6.19 -9.75 5.35
C GLU A 14 -6.01 -8.27 5.00
N CYS A 15 -5.27 -7.98 3.92
CA CYS A 15 -5.01 -6.61 3.48
C CYS A 15 -6.04 -6.13 2.47
N GLU A 16 -6.75 -5.04 2.78
CA GLU A 16 -7.76 -4.46 1.90
C GLU A 16 -7.16 -4.12 0.52
N THR A 17 -7.63 -4.84 -0.50
CA THR A 17 -7.13 -4.69 -1.87
C THR A 17 -7.53 -3.32 -2.43
N PRO A 18 -6.57 -2.50 -2.91
CA PRO A 18 -6.87 -1.20 -3.49
C PRO A 18 -7.82 -1.28 -4.68
N ALA A 19 -8.83 -0.42 -4.70
CA ALA A 19 -9.84 -0.41 -5.76
C ALA A 19 -9.24 -0.19 -7.16
N MET A 20 -8.12 0.53 -7.24
CA MET A 20 -7.36 0.80 -8.47
C MET A 20 -6.76 -0.45 -9.13
N PHE A 21 -6.72 -1.60 -8.45
CA PHE A 21 -6.33 -2.87 -9.08
C PHE A 21 -7.44 -3.47 -9.95
N SER A 22 -8.70 -3.07 -9.75
CA SER A 22 -9.84 -3.57 -10.51
C SER A 22 -10.27 -2.64 -11.66
N PHE A 23 -9.85 -1.37 -11.64
CA PHE A 23 -10.15 -0.41 -12.70
C PHE A 23 -9.17 0.76 -12.72
N ILE A 24 -9.10 1.44 -13.87
CA ILE A 24 -8.28 2.64 -14.06
C ILE A 24 -9.13 3.87 -13.73
N PRO A 25 -8.74 4.73 -12.77
CA PRO A 25 -9.44 5.98 -12.49
C PRO A 25 -9.59 6.85 -13.75
N THR A 26 -10.77 7.42 -13.95
CA THR A 26 -11.08 8.18 -15.18
C THR A 26 -10.81 9.67 -15.04
N ASN A 27 -10.64 10.16 -13.82
CA ASN A 27 -10.39 11.57 -13.54
C ASN A 27 -9.47 11.74 -12.32
N VAL A 28 -8.90 12.95 -12.20
CA VAL A 28 -7.91 13.28 -11.16
C VAL A 28 -8.51 13.22 -9.76
N SER A 29 -9.77 13.61 -9.56
CA SER A 29 -10.40 13.56 -8.23
C SER A 29 -10.54 12.12 -7.74
N GLU A 30 -10.97 11.21 -8.61
CA GLU A 30 -11.05 9.79 -8.34
C GLU A 30 -9.67 9.20 -8.07
N TYR A 31 -8.67 9.55 -8.90
CA TYR A 31 -7.29 9.15 -8.66
C TYR A 31 -6.79 9.59 -7.28
N ASN A 32 -6.97 10.87 -6.91
CA ASN A 32 -6.52 11.40 -5.61
C ASN A 32 -7.18 10.70 -4.44
N ARG A 33 -8.46 10.36 -4.57
CA ARG A 33 -9.21 9.67 -3.53
C ARG A 33 -8.73 8.23 -3.33
N LEU A 34 -8.31 7.55 -4.40
CA LEU A 34 -7.99 6.12 -4.37
C LEU A 34 -6.49 5.83 -4.22
N CYS A 35 -5.60 6.69 -4.75
CA CYS A 35 -4.15 6.48 -4.71
C CYS A 35 -3.61 6.18 -3.30
N PRO A 36 -4.04 6.88 -2.23
CA PRO A 36 -3.55 6.62 -0.86
C PRO A 36 -3.80 5.19 -0.33
N GLN A 37 -4.68 4.42 -0.97
CA GLN A 37 -4.87 3.00 -0.65
C GLN A 37 -3.65 2.15 -1.02
N LEU A 38 -2.89 2.53 -2.05
CA LEU A 38 -1.73 1.78 -2.53
C LEU A 38 -0.60 1.68 -1.48
N PRO A 39 -0.06 2.79 -0.92
CA PRO A 39 0.97 2.69 0.12
C PRO A 39 0.43 2.04 1.40
N THR A 40 -0.85 2.27 1.74
CA THR A 40 -1.51 1.63 2.89
C THR A 40 -1.55 0.11 2.75
N TYR A 41 -1.91 -0.39 1.57
CA TYR A 41 -1.91 -1.83 1.27
C TYR A 41 -0.49 -2.42 1.31
N ALA A 42 0.49 -1.75 0.72
CA ALA A 42 1.90 -2.17 0.78
C ALA A 42 2.41 -2.29 2.23
N ARG A 43 2.06 -1.33 3.09
CA ARG A 43 2.39 -1.36 4.51
C ARG A 43 1.74 -2.55 5.22
N CYS A 44 0.45 -2.82 4.97
CA CYS A 44 -0.23 -3.98 5.54
C CYS A 44 0.47 -5.29 5.16
N LEU A 45 0.85 -5.46 3.89
CA LEU A 45 1.58 -6.66 3.45
C LEU A 45 2.93 -6.80 4.15
N LYS A 46 3.62 -5.69 4.43
CA LYS A 46 4.90 -5.72 5.15
C LYS A 46 4.70 -6.14 6.61
N GLU A 47 3.68 -5.58 7.26
CA GLU A 47 3.30 -5.96 8.62
C GLU A 47 2.91 -7.44 8.71
N PHE A 48 2.17 -7.96 7.73
CA PHE A 48 1.84 -9.37 7.61
C PHE A 48 3.10 -10.23 7.44
N GLN A 49 4.01 -9.85 6.54
CA GLN A 49 5.27 -10.55 6.36
C GLN A 49 6.09 -10.62 7.67
N ASP A 50 6.20 -9.50 8.37
CA ASP A 50 7.01 -9.38 9.58
C ASP A 50 6.44 -10.19 10.75
N GLN A 51 5.12 -10.18 10.92
CA GLN A 51 4.43 -10.88 12.01
C GLN A 51 4.23 -12.37 11.73
N CYS A 52 3.96 -12.75 10.47
CA CYS A 52 3.61 -14.12 10.11
C CYS A 52 4.76 -14.91 9.45
N ALA A 53 5.94 -14.31 9.33
CA ALA A 53 7.13 -14.89 8.69
C ALA A 53 6.88 -15.46 7.27
N LYS A 54 5.92 -14.88 6.54
CA LYS A 54 5.65 -15.23 5.12
C LYS A 54 6.37 -14.25 4.22
N ARG A 55 7.17 -14.76 3.28
CA ARG A 55 7.93 -13.91 2.34
C ARG A 55 6.99 -13.36 1.26
N ILE A 56 6.73 -12.05 1.29
CA ILE A 56 5.98 -11.31 0.27
C ILE A 56 6.95 -10.45 -0.55
N PHE A 57 7.76 -9.63 0.13
CA PHE A 57 8.81 -8.82 -0.46
C PHE A 57 10.13 -9.60 -0.51
N ALA A 58 10.88 -9.41 -1.59
CA ALA A 58 12.14 -10.11 -1.79
C ALA A 58 13.23 -9.66 -0.81
N SER A 59 13.21 -8.39 -0.40
CA SER A 59 14.12 -7.74 0.56
C SER A 59 13.45 -6.50 1.16
N GLU A 60 14.06 -5.93 2.21
CA GLU A 60 13.67 -4.64 2.78
C GLU A 60 13.82 -3.50 1.78
N GLU A 61 14.92 -3.47 1.02
CA GLU A 61 15.15 -2.50 -0.06
C GLU A 61 14.02 -2.49 -1.11
N VAL A 62 13.52 -3.68 -1.48
CA VAL A 62 12.40 -3.78 -2.44
C VAL A 62 11.12 -3.19 -1.84
N TYR A 63 10.86 -3.46 -0.57
CA TYR A 63 9.71 -2.86 0.12
C TYR A 63 9.85 -1.33 0.20
N ASP A 64 10.98 -0.83 0.69
CA ASP A 64 11.21 0.61 0.88
C ASP A 64 11.13 1.39 -0.44
N GLY A 65 11.73 0.86 -1.51
CA GLY A 65 11.67 1.48 -2.82
C GLY A 65 10.25 1.54 -3.39
N MET A 66 9.49 0.44 -3.27
CA MET A 66 8.11 0.37 -3.71
C MET A 66 7.20 1.28 -2.87
N HIS A 67 7.23 1.14 -1.53
CA HIS A 67 6.42 1.93 -0.61
C HIS A 67 6.75 3.42 -0.75
N GLY A 68 8.03 3.79 -0.80
CA GLY A 68 8.48 5.17 -0.98
C GLY A 68 7.95 5.78 -2.28
N THR A 69 8.05 5.05 -3.40
CA THR A 69 7.49 5.51 -4.69
C THR A 69 5.97 5.70 -4.63
N LEU A 70 5.25 4.76 -4.00
CA LEU A 70 3.80 4.87 -3.84
C LEU A 70 3.41 6.04 -2.95
N SER A 71 4.10 6.24 -1.82
CA SER A 71 3.92 7.39 -0.94
C SER A 71 4.17 8.71 -1.67
N ASP A 72 5.30 8.82 -2.39
CA ASP A 72 5.65 10.03 -3.13
C ASP A 72 4.62 10.42 -4.18
N VAL A 73 3.99 9.44 -4.83
CA VAL A 73 3.00 9.69 -5.88
C VAL A 73 1.59 9.89 -5.32
N CYS A 74 1.23 9.22 -4.21
CA CYS A 74 -0.15 9.14 -3.74
C CYS A 74 -0.48 9.99 -2.52
N GLU A 75 0.48 10.25 -1.62
CA GLU A 75 0.22 10.95 -0.35
C GLU A 75 0.37 12.47 -0.54
N GLU A 76 -0.49 13.28 0.07
CA GLU A 76 -0.43 14.74 -0.04
C GLU A 76 0.84 15.32 0.61
N GLY A 77 1.42 16.36 0.01
CA GLY A 77 2.58 17.07 0.56
C GLY A 77 3.95 16.42 0.29
N THR A 78 3.99 15.25 -0.36
CA THR A 78 5.22 14.59 -0.81
C THR A 78 5.79 15.23 -2.08
N PHE A 79 7.04 14.90 -2.46
CA PHE A 79 7.73 15.59 -3.55
C PHE A 79 6.96 15.61 -4.88
N LEU A 80 6.29 14.50 -5.23
CA LEU A 80 5.52 14.40 -6.48
C LEU A 80 4.04 14.80 -6.34
N ASN A 81 3.60 15.15 -5.12
CA ASN A 81 2.21 15.51 -4.83
C ASN A 81 2.09 16.80 -3.96
N ARG A 82 3.09 17.69 -4.02
CA ARG A 82 3.07 19.04 -3.43
C ARG A 82 2.14 19.95 -4.23
N GLY A 83 0.92 20.18 -3.73
CA GLY A 83 -0.03 21.12 -4.35
C GLY A 83 -1.42 20.56 -4.60
N LYS A 84 -1.70 19.36 -4.09
CA LYS A 84 -3.06 18.93 -3.78
C LYS A 84 -3.36 19.20 -2.32
#